data_AF-A0A7S3R2U4-F1
#
_entry.id   AF-A0A7S3R2U4-F1
#
_cell.length_a   1.000
_cell.length_b   1.000
_cell.length_c   1.000
_cell.angle_alpha   90.00
_cell.angle_beta   90.00
_cell.angle_gamma   90.00
#
_symmetry.space_group_name_H-M   'P 1'
#
loop_
_entity.id
_entity.type
_entity.pdbx_description
1 polymer ?
#
loop_
_entity_poly.entity_id
_entity_poly.type
_entity_poly.pdbx_seq_one_letter_code
_entity_poly.pdbx_strand_id
1 'polypeptide(L)'
;MSVLRQVRLGYLLTRHGDLQPDGSTSTALDTVLDWSLTLSLGEQQRLAWARLLLAKPRLALLDEASSALDQELEADLYQALNASGITFVSIGHRPVLRQYHKAVLQLMRPQGSHAEASGAKNQTPAFSSSSTMAWELQDATADAAQ
;
A
#
# COMPACT_ATOMS: atom_id res chain seq x y z
N MET A 1 14.20 17.51 2.63
CA MET A 1 14.84 16.19 2.36
C MET A 1 14.42 15.73 0.97
N SER A 2 15.30 15.07 0.19
CA SER A 2 14.92 14.47 -1.10
C SER A 2 13.99 13.28 -0.88
N VAL A 3 12.89 13.18 -1.64
CA VAL A 3 11.91 12.08 -1.57
C VAL A 3 12.60 10.72 -1.78
N LEU A 4 13.63 10.65 -2.63
CA LEU A 4 14.40 9.42 -2.84
C LEU A 4 15.13 8.95 -1.57
N ARG A 5 15.57 9.87 -0.70
CA ARG A 5 16.15 9.48 0.59
C ARG A 5 15.09 8.98 1.56
N GLN A 6 13.91 9.60 1.53
CA GLN A 6 12.77 9.19 2.37
C GLN A 6 12.31 7.76 2.05
N VAL A 7 12.32 7.37 0.77
CA VAL A 7 12.01 5.99 0.35
C VAL A 7 13.22 5.08 0.29
N ARG A 8 14.35 5.45 0.94
CA ARG A 8 15.61 4.67 0.96
C ARG A 8 16.14 4.26 -0.43
N LEU A 9 15.92 5.06 -1.46
CA LEU A 9 16.41 4.86 -2.84
C LEU A 9 17.58 5.77 -3.23
N GLY A 10 18.11 6.57 -2.30
CA GLY A 10 19.23 7.47 -2.60
C GLY A 10 20.46 6.78 -3.20
N TYR A 11 20.72 5.51 -2.83
CA TYR A 11 21.84 4.74 -3.35
C TYR A 11 21.73 4.40 -4.85
N LEU A 12 20.52 4.42 -5.44
CA LEU A 12 20.35 4.18 -6.87
C LEU A 12 21.05 5.24 -7.73
N LEU A 13 21.17 6.47 -7.21
CA LEU A 13 21.88 7.56 -7.88
C LEU A 13 23.38 7.29 -8.03
N THR A 14 23.95 6.50 -7.13
CA THR A 14 25.36 6.09 -7.18
C THR A 14 25.53 4.77 -7.91
N ARG A 15 24.58 3.82 -7.73
CA ARG A 15 24.60 2.51 -8.40
C ARG A 15 24.58 2.62 -9.92
N HIS A 16 23.85 3.60 -10.44
CA HIS A 16 23.68 3.84 -11.88
C HIS A 16 24.27 5.17 -12.35
N GLY A 17 25.03 5.83 -11.48
CA GLY A 17 25.71 7.07 -11.82
C GLY A 17 27.02 6.76 -12.51
N ASP A 18 27.36 7.56 -13.53
CA ASP A 18 28.63 7.39 -14.21
C ASP A 18 29.70 8.22 -13.50
N LEU A 19 30.90 7.67 -13.39
CA LEU A 19 32.08 8.45 -13.05
C LEU A 19 32.43 9.31 -14.26
N GLN A 20 32.28 10.63 -14.11
CA GLN A 20 32.72 11.56 -15.13
C GLN A 20 34.26 11.64 -15.14
N PRO A 21 34.87 11.97 -16.30
CA PRO A 21 36.32 12.05 -16.43
C PRO A 21 37.01 13.07 -15.50
N ASP A 22 36.25 14.04 -15.00
CA ASP A 22 36.70 15.07 -14.05
C ASP A 22 36.67 14.59 -12.58
N GLY A 23 36.32 13.33 -12.34
CA GLY A 23 36.20 12.75 -11.01
C GLY A 23 34.89 13.07 -10.29
N SER A 24 33.96 13.80 -10.92
CA SER A 24 32.61 14.00 -10.41
C SER A 24 31.71 12.80 -10.76
N THR A 25 30.70 12.50 -9.94
CA THR A 25 29.71 11.47 -10.26
C THR A 25 28.50 12.15 -10.90
N SER A 26 28.13 11.78 -12.13
CA SER A 26 26.87 12.25 -12.70
C SER A 26 25.71 11.63 -11.89
N THR A 27 24.71 12.43 -11.53
CA THR A 27 23.55 11.90 -10.85
C THR A 27 22.76 11.03 -11.83
N ALA A 28 22.53 9.75 -11.49
CA ALA A 28 21.80 8.80 -12.33
C ALA A 28 20.30 9.13 -12.58
N LEU A 29 19.88 10.37 -12.35
CA LEU A 29 18.50 10.81 -12.53
C LEU A 29 18.07 10.78 -14.00
N ASP A 30 19.02 11.05 -14.90
CA ASP A 30 18.77 11.10 -16.34
C ASP A 30 19.07 9.75 -17.04
N THR A 31 19.42 8.72 -16.28
CA THR A 31 19.78 7.40 -16.81
C THR A 31 18.53 6.71 -17.41
N VAL A 32 18.65 6.26 -18.66
CA VAL A 32 17.59 5.54 -19.37
C VAL A 32 17.93 4.05 -19.40
N LEU A 33 17.18 3.24 -18.65
CA LEU A 33 17.28 1.78 -18.58
C LEU A 33 15.90 1.13 -18.60
N ASP A 34 15.86 -0.18 -18.82
CA ASP A 34 14.67 -0.96 -18.49
C ASP A 34 14.58 -1.14 -16.97
N TRP A 35 13.98 -0.14 -16.32
CA TRP A 35 13.85 -0.10 -14.86
C TRP A 35 12.98 -1.23 -14.31
N SER A 36 12.10 -1.82 -15.12
CA SER A 36 11.26 -2.95 -14.70
C SER A 36 12.08 -4.23 -14.50
N LEU A 37 13.13 -4.41 -15.32
CA LEU A 37 14.07 -5.52 -15.21
C LEU A 37 15.26 -5.22 -14.29
N THR A 38 15.60 -3.93 -14.12
CA THR A 38 16.77 -3.50 -13.35
C THR A 38 16.50 -3.41 -11.85
N LEU A 39 15.30 -2.95 -11.48
CA LEU A 39 14.93 -2.76 -10.08
C LEU A 39 14.34 -4.05 -9.51
N SER A 40 14.73 -4.39 -8.29
CA SER A 40 14.04 -5.39 -7.47
C SER A 40 12.59 -4.95 -7.19
N LEU A 41 11.71 -5.91 -6.87
CA LEU A 41 10.31 -5.62 -6.54
C LEU A 41 10.17 -4.59 -5.40
N GLY A 42 11.01 -4.70 -4.36
CA GLY A 42 11.05 -3.73 -3.28
C GLY A 42 11.48 -2.32 -3.74
N GLU A 43 12.49 -2.22 -4.61
CA GLU A 43 12.89 -0.94 -5.21
C GLU A 43 11.77 -0.33 -6.06
N GLN A 44 11.05 -1.15 -6.84
CA GLN A 44 9.90 -0.70 -7.64
C GLN A 44 8.77 -0.18 -6.76
N GLN A 45 8.42 -0.87 -5.68
CA GLN A 45 7.41 -0.40 -4.72
C GLN A 45 7.86 0.91 -4.06
N ARG A 46 9.11 1.01 -3.59
CA ARG A 46 9.64 2.25 -2.99
C ARG A 46 9.63 3.41 -3.99
N LEU A 47 9.86 3.15 -5.27
CA LEU A 47 9.76 4.17 -6.31
C LEU A 47 8.30 4.59 -6.53
N ALA A 48 7.34 3.66 -6.48
CA ALA A 48 5.92 3.99 -6.50
C ALA A 48 5.50 4.88 -5.31
N TRP A 49 6.00 4.57 -4.10
CA TRP A 49 5.82 5.42 -2.91
C TRP A 49 6.43 6.81 -3.09
N ALA A 50 7.63 6.91 -3.69
CA ALA A 50 8.24 8.21 -3.99
C ALA A 50 7.35 9.04 -4.92
N ARG A 51 6.79 8.41 -5.96
CA ARG A 51 5.85 9.06 -6.89
C ARG A 51 4.59 9.53 -6.17
N LEU A 52 4.02 8.72 -5.28
CA LEU A 52 2.85 9.08 -4.47
C LEU A 52 3.13 10.32 -3.60
N LEU A 53 4.22 10.31 -2.83
CA LEU A 53 4.60 11.41 -1.93
C LEU A 53 4.95 12.70 -2.68
N LEU A 54 5.50 12.58 -3.89
CA LEU A 54 5.83 13.71 -4.75
C LEU A 54 4.57 14.31 -5.39
N ALA A 55 3.69 13.47 -5.94
CA ALA A 55 2.51 13.90 -6.67
C ALA A 55 1.42 14.49 -5.77
N LYS A 56 1.35 14.05 -4.50
CA LYS A 56 0.36 14.49 -3.50
C LYS A 56 -1.09 14.50 -4.02
N PRO A 57 -1.60 13.37 -4.53
CA PRO A 57 -2.97 13.29 -5.01
C PRO A 57 -3.98 13.51 -3.87
N ARG A 58 -5.20 13.91 -4.21
CA ARG A 58 -6.28 14.04 -3.22
C ARG A 58 -6.69 12.68 -2.63
N LEU A 59 -6.66 11.63 -3.44
CA LEU A 59 -6.99 10.26 -3.09
C LEU A 59 -5.94 9.30 -3.65
N ALA A 60 -5.47 8.36 -2.84
CA ALA A 60 -4.58 7.27 -3.23
C ALA A 60 -5.19 5.91 -2.91
N LEU A 61 -5.09 4.96 -3.84
CA LEU A 61 -5.46 3.57 -3.63
C LEU A 61 -4.18 2.74 -3.57
N LEU A 62 -3.97 2.05 -2.46
CA LEU A 62 -2.74 1.29 -2.18
C LEU A 62 -3.08 -0.20 -2.16
N ASP A 63 -2.87 -0.88 -3.27
CA ASP A 63 -3.12 -2.32 -3.38
C ASP A 63 -1.84 -3.12 -3.13
N GLU A 64 -1.74 -3.77 -1.97
CA GLU A 64 -0.56 -4.53 -1.52
C GLU A 64 0.76 -3.74 -1.63
N ALA A 65 0.67 -2.42 -1.49
CA ALA A 65 1.74 -1.47 -1.82
C ALA A 65 2.96 -1.52 -0.89
N SER A 66 2.88 -2.28 0.20
CA SER A 66 3.97 -2.45 1.18
C SER A 66 4.42 -3.90 1.35
N SER A 67 3.94 -4.82 0.51
CA SER A 67 4.22 -6.26 0.61
C SER A 67 5.71 -6.63 0.48
N ALA A 68 6.52 -5.82 -0.22
CA ALA A 68 7.96 -6.01 -0.37
C ALA A 68 8.81 -5.02 0.46
N LEU A 69 8.20 -4.36 1.46
CA LEU A 69 8.88 -3.42 2.36
C LEU A 69 9.14 -4.07 3.73
N ASP A 70 10.27 -3.71 4.34
CA ASP A 70 10.50 -4.03 5.75
C ASP A 70 9.55 -3.23 6.66
N GLN A 71 9.37 -3.68 7.90
CA GLN A 71 8.41 -3.11 8.84
C GLN A 71 8.74 -1.67 9.24
N GLU A 72 10.03 -1.32 9.34
CA GLU A 72 10.46 0.01 9.74
C GLU A 72 10.15 1.04 8.64
N LEU A 73 10.52 0.72 7.39
CA LEU A 73 10.23 1.57 6.26
C LEU A 73 8.72 1.66 5.99
N GLU A 74 7.97 0.57 6.14
CA GLU A 74 6.50 0.62 6.03
C GLU A 74 5.94 1.64 7.03
N ALA A 75 6.37 1.58 8.30
CA ALA A 75 5.93 2.52 9.32
C ALA A 75 6.24 3.97 8.94
N ASP A 76 7.48 4.26 8.54
CA ASP A 76 7.93 5.58 8.12
C ASP A 76 7.07 6.15 6.98
N LEU A 77 6.74 5.31 5.99
CA LEU A 77 5.99 5.73 4.80
C LEU A 77 4.51 5.99 5.10
N TYR A 78 3.86 5.15 5.92
CA TYR A 78 2.48 5.40 6.33
C TYR A 78 2.35 6.60 7.26
N GLN A 79 3.33 6.84 8.14
CA GLN A 79 3.38 8.06 8.95
C GLN A 79 3.52 9.31 8.06
N ALA A 80 4.43 9.26 7.08
CA ALA A 80 4.58 10.35 6.12
C ALA A 80 3.31 10.59 5.29
N LEU A 81 2.63 9.52 4.89
CA LEU A 81 1.37 9.60 4.15
C LEU A 81 0.27 10.25 4.99
N ASN A 82 0.12 9.86 6.25
CA ASN A 82 -0.81 10.50 7.19
C ASN A 82 -0.51 11.98 7.40
N ALA A 83 0.77 12.35 7.51
CA ALA A 83 1.18 13.75 7.65
C ALA A 83 1.01 14.58 6.36
N SER A 84 0.95 13.94 5.20
CA SER A 84 0.88 14.62 3.90
C SER A 84 -0.50 15.21 3.57
N GLY A 85 -1.55 14.82 4.31
CA GLY A 85 -2.94 15.22 4.03
C GLY A 85 -3.58 14.48 2.84
N ILE A 86 -2.90 13.49 2.27
CA ILE A 86 -3.44 12.61 1.24
C ILE A 86 -4.51 11.71 1.87
N THR A 87 -5.71 11.66 1.29
CA THR A 87 -6.70 10.64 1.65
C THR A 87 -6.28 9.33 0.99
N PHE A 88 -6.30 8.21 1.71
CA PHE A 88 -5.94 6.93 1.11
C PHE A 88 -6.83 5.78 1.58
N VAL A 89 -6.94 4.78 0.73
CA VAL A 89 -7.49 3.45 1.03
C VAL A 89 -6.39 2.45 0.74
N SER A 90 -6.05 1.60 1.71
CA SER A 90 -5.10 0.52 1.48
C SER A 90 -5.76 -0.84 1.59
N ILE A 91 -5.22 -1.78 0.82
CA ILE A 91 -5.51 -3.19 0.84
C ILE A 91 -4.20 -3.86 1.27
N GLY A 92 -4.27 -4.65 2.32
CA GLY A 92 -3.13 -5.37 2.83
C GLY A 92 -3.53 -6.47 3.79
N HIS A 93 -2.72 -7.52 3.82
CA HIS A 93 -2.92 -8.64 4.75
C HIS A 93 -2.29 -8.42 6.14
N ARG A 94 -1.51 -7.36 6.32
CA ARG A 94 -0.75 -7.11 7.55
C ARG A 94 -1.61 -6.40 8.61
N PRO A 95 -1.82 -6.98 9.81
CA PRO A 95 -2.57 -6.32 10.88
C PRO A 95 -1.95 -4.99 11.34
N VAL A 96 -0.63 -4.85 11.19
CA VAL A 96 0.15 -3.66 11.52
C VAL A 96 -0.34 -2.41 10.77
N LEU A 97 -1.01 -2.56 9.62
CA LEU A 97 -1.54 -1.44 8.86
C LEU A 97 -2.69 -0.74 9.58
N ARG A 98 -3.43 -1.43 10.46
CA ARG A 98 -4.63 -0.90 11.13
C ARG A 98 -4.32 0.39 11.88
N GLN A 99 -3.19 0.46 12.58
CA GLN A 99 -2.79 1.63 13.38
C GLN A 99 -2.66 2.93 12.56
N TYR A 100 -2.49 2.83 11.23
CA TYR A 100 -2.35 3.98 10.35
C TYR A 100 -3.67 4.42 9.73
N HIS A 101 -4.76 3.69 9.96
CA HIS A 101 -6.07 3.93 9.36
C HIS A 101 -7.05 4.40 10.42
N LYS A 102 -8.01 5.25 10.02
CA LYS A 102 -9.11 5.68 10.89
C LYS A 102 -10.26 4.67 10.94
N ALA A 103 -10.40 3.88 9.90
CA ALA A 103 -11.44 2.87 9.77
C ALA A 103 -10.87 1.64 9.06
N VAL A 104 -11.35 0.46 9.45
CA VAL A 104 -10.94 -0.82 8.87
C VAL A 104 -12.19 -1.53 8.35
N LEU A 105 -12.16 -1.91 7.07
CA LEU A 105 -13.17 -2.76 6.47
C LEU A 105 -12.65 -4.20 6.37
N GLN A 106 -13.23 -5.12 7.12
CA GLN A 106 -12.91 -6.54 7.02
C GLN A 106 -13.91 -7.24 6.10
N LEU A 107 -13.43 -7.78 4.98
CA LEU A 107 -14.25 -8.57 4.07
C LEU A 107 -14.31 -10.01 4.54
N MET A 108 -15.46 -10.43 5.06
CA MET A 108 -15.72 -11.82 5.45
C MET A 108 -16.20 -12.61 4.23
N ARG A 109 -15.67 -13.81 4.01
CA ARG A 109 -16.31 -14.74 3.07
C ARG A 109 -17.67 -15.13 3.63
N PRO A 110 -18.74 -15.19 2.81
CA PRO A 110 -19.99 -15.78 3.25
C PRO A 110 -19.69 -17.18 3.75
N GLN A 111 -20.12 -17.51 4.99
CA GLN A 111 -20.05 -18.88 5.46
C GLN A 111 -20.93 -19.73 4.53
N GLY A 112 -20.29 -20.48 3.64
CA GLY A 112 -20.96 -21.52 2.90
C GLY A 112 -21.35 -22.60 3.90
N SER A 113 -22.61 -22.62 4.32
CA SER A 113 -23.21 -23.85 4.82
C SER A 113 -23.08 -24.86 3.68
N HIS A 114 -22.24 -25.88 3.86
CA HIS A 114 -22.33 -27.11 3.08
C HIS A 114 -23.68 -27.76 3.40
N ALA A 115 -24.76 -27.25 2.80
CA ALA A 115 -26.01 -27.95 2.65
C ALA A 115 -25.98 -28.51 1.24
N GLU A 116 -25.85 -29.83 1.16
CA GLU A 116 -25.98 -30.62 -0.06
C GLU A 116 -27.22 -30.16 -0.84
N ALA A 117 -26.99 -29.78 -2.10
CA ALA A 117 -28.06 -29.43 -3.01
C ALA A 117 -28.89 -30.69 -3.34
N SER A 118 -30.04 -30.84 -2.68
CA SER A 118 -31.13 -31.64 -3.21
C SER A 118 -32.34 -30.75 -3.43
N GLY A 119 -32.66 -30.54 -4.72
CA GLY A 119 -34.01 -30.24 -5.16
C GLY A 119 -34.46 -28.78 -5.14
N ALA A 120 -34.54 -28.23 -6.36
CA ALA A 120 -35.63 -27.39 -6.86
C ALA A 120 -35.63 -25.87 -6.58
N LYS A 121 -35.61 -25.16 -7.74
CA LYS A 121 -36.29 -23.90 -8.11
C LYS A 121 -35.56 -22.57 -7.91
N ASN A 122 -35.22 -21.99 -9.07
CA ASN A 122 -35.07 -20.57 -9.40
C ASN A 122 -35.53 -19.61 -8.30
N GLN A 123 -34.58 -18.94 -7.67
CA GLN A 123 -34.82 -17.66 -7.02
C GLN A 123 -33.72 -16.69 -7.41
N THR A 124 -34.12 -15.66 -8.15
CA THR A 124 -33.43 -14.39 -8.34
C THR A 124 -32.87 -13.92 -6.99
N PRO A 125 -31.64 -13.39 -6.89
CA PRO A 125 -31.17 -12.87 -5.61
C PRO A 125 -32.06 -11.70 -5.20
N ALA A 126 -32.92 -11.96 -4.21
CA ALA A 126 -33.75 -10.96 -3.58
C ALA A 126 -32.85 -10.05 -2.74
N PHE A 127 -32.90 -8.74 -3.01
CA PHE A 127 -32.42 -7.74 -2.06
C PHE A 127 -33.41 -7.74 -0.88
N SER A 128 -33.19 -8.65 0.07
CA SER A 128 -33.98 -8.73 1.30
C SER A 128 -33.53 -7.62 2.24
N SER A 129 -34.34 -6.56 2.31
CA SER A 129 -34.26 -5.52 3.32
C SER A 129 -34.75 -6.08 4.67
N SER A 130 -33.98 -6.96 5.30
CA SER A 130 -34.11 -7.34 6.72
C SER A 130 -32.93 -8.22 7.14
N SER A 131 -31.78 -7.59 7.19
CA SER A 131 -30.70 -7.92 8.11
C SER A 131 -29.92 -6.63 8.25
N THR A 132 -30.09 -5.94 9.37
CA THR A 132 -29.17 -4.92 9.84
C THR A 132 -27.80 -5.61 9.93
N MET A 133 -27.04 -5.61 8.83
CA MET A 133 -25.65 -6.04 8.84
C MET A 133 -24.96 -5.11 9.82
N ALA A 134 -24.52 -5.69 10.92
CA ALA A 134 -23.69 -5.05 11.91
C ALA A 134 -22.38 -4.64 11.23
N TRP A 135 -22.35 -3.42 10.70
CA TRP A 135 -21.13 -2.78 10.28
C TRP A 135 -20.39 -2.37 11.56
N GLU A 136 -19.55 -3.26 12.07
CA GLU A 136 -18.67 -2.90 13.16
C GLU A 136 -17.46 -2.17 12.58
N LEU A 137 -17.61 -0.85 12.44
CA LEU A 137 -16.48 0.07 12.30
C LEU A 137 -15.65 -0.09 13.57
N GLN A 138 -14.61 -0.91 13.51
CA GLN A 138 -13.61 -0.97 14.57
C GLN A 138 -12.76 0.29 14.47
N ASP A 139 -12.86 1.14 15.49
CA ASP A 139 -11.93 2.25 15.68
C ASP A 139 -10.54 1.63 15.87
N ALA A 140 -9.64 1.89 14.92
CA ALA A 140 -8.29 1.32 14.95
C ALA A 140 -7.49 1.76 16.19
N THR A 141 -7.94 2.79 16.90
CA THR A 141 -7.33 3.30 18.13
C THR A 141 -7.66 2.47 19.38
N ALA A 142 -8.63 1.56 19.32
CA ALA A 142 -9.08 0.80 20.50
C ALA A 142 -8.17 -0.40 20.88
N ASP A 143 -7.38 -0.92 19.94
CA ASP A 143 -6.61 -2.17 20.10
C ASP A 143 -5.13 -1.99 20.47
N ALA A 144 -4.63 -0.76 20.64
CA ALA A 144 -3.22 -0.50 20.94
C ALA A 144 -2.87 -0.51 22.45
N ALA A 145 -3.74 -1.04 23.32
CA ALA A 145 -3.63 -0.93 24.78
C ALA A 145 -3.54 -2.28 25.54
N GLN A 146 -3.12 -3.37 24.90
CA GLN A 146 -2.93 -4.67 25.57
C GLN A 146 -1.54 -5.25 25.34
#